data_AF-A0A534C0P3-F1
#
_entry.id   AF-A0A534C0P3-F1
#
_cell.length_a   1.000
_cell.length_b   1.000
_cell.length_c   1.000
_cell.angle_alpha   90.00
_cell.angle_beta   90.00
_cell.angle_gamma   90.00
#
_symmetry.space_group_name_H-M   'P 1'
#
loop_
_entity.id
_entity.type
_entity.pdbx_description
1 polymer ?
#
loop_
_entity_poly.entity_id
_entity_poly.type
_entity_poly.pdbx_seq_one_letter_code
_entity_poly.pdbx_strand_id
1 'polypeptide(L)'
;MSEIRQFLRDHGISEVEAIIPDMAGIARGKIMPAQKFAEDGGMRLPESVFLQTVTGDYPPDTGEAMSPAEIDIVLRADPKTVRRVPWAAEPTAQVIHDCFYSDGRRVSMAPRHVLRNVLELYAQRGWEPVVAPELEFYLVEQNKDADYPLKPPVG
;
A
#
# COMPACT_ATOMS: atom_id res chain seq x y z
N MET A 1 18.15 -11.43 13.00
CA MET A 1 17.45 -10.14 12.82
C MET A 1 16.48 -10.30 11.67
N SER A 2 15.28 -9.69 11.71
CA SER A 2 14.40 -9.72 10.53
C SER A 2 15.07 -9.00 9.35
N GLU A 3 14.82 -9.47 8.11
CA GLU A 3 15.40 -8.90 6.88
C GLU A 3 15.16 -7.39 6.80
N ILE A 4 13.95 -6.94 7.17
CA ILE A 4 13.59 -5.53 7.29
C ILE A 4 14.52 -4.80 8.25
N ARG A 5 14.71 -5.29 9.48
CA ARG A 5 15.58 -4.61 10.47
C ARG A 5 17.01 -4.49 9.95
N GLN A 6 17.51 -5.50 9.24
CA GLN A 6 18.82 -5.45 8.59
C GLN A 6 18.86 -4.35 7.53
N PHE A 7 17.86 -4.32 6.62
CA PHE A 7 17.74 -3.30 5.59
C PHE A 7 17.72 -1.88 6.16
N LEU A 8 16.95 -1.64 7.23
CA LEU A 8 16.84 -0.32 7.85
C LEU A 8 18.19 0.16 8.39
N ARG A 9 18.97 -0.72 9.01
CA ARG A 9 20.31 -0.38 9.52
C ARG A 9 21.31 -0.13 8.40
N ASP A 10 21.35 -1.01 7.41
CA ASP A 10 22.33 -0.95 6.32
C ASP A 10 22.18 0.33 5.48
N HIS A 11 20.97 0.90 5.45
CA HIS A 11 20.67 2.12 4.70
C HIS A 11 20.44 3.35 5.58
N GLY A 12 20.68 3.26 6.89
CA GLY A 12 20.53 4.39 7.82
C GLY A 12 19.12 4.98 7.87
N ILE A 13 18.09 4.14 7.75
CA ILE A 13 16.69 4.57 7.65
C ILE A 13 16.17 5.08 8.99
N SER A 14 15.64 6.31 9.01
CA SER A 14 15.00 6.96 10.16
C SER A 14 13.48 6.84 10.13
N GLU A 15 12.87 6.75 8.94
CA GLU A 15 11.42 6.69 8.75
C GLU A 15 10.97 5.51 7.88
N VAL A 16 9.79 4.97 8.18
CA VAL A 16 9.15 3.91 7.40
C VAL A 16 7.76 4.35 6.96
N GLU A 17 7.54 4.36 5.65
CA GLU A 17 6.24 4.40 5.01
C GLU A 17 5.65 2.99 4.98
N ALA A 18 4.72 2.73 5.89
CA ALA A 18 4.00 1.46 5.92
C ALA A 18 2.71 1.61 5.11
N ILE A 19 2.66 0.95 3.95
CA ILE A 19 1.61 1.17 2.94
C ILE A 19 0.86 -0.11 2.55
N ILE A 20 -0.36 0.09 2.06
CA ILE A 20 -1.23 -0.88 1.39
C ILE A 20 -1.86 -0.23 0.15
N PRO A 21 -2.14 -0.98 -0.93
CA PRO A 21 -2.97 -0.47 -2.02
C PRO A 21 -4.46 -0.51 -1.63
N ASP A 22 -5.19 0.58 -1.86
CA ASP A 22 -6.65 0.58 -1.80
C ASP A 22 -7.29 0.03 -3.10
N MET A 23 -8.63 0.06 -3.18
CA MET A 23 -9.38 -0.47 -4.31
C MET A 23 -9.13 0.29 -5.64
N ALA A 24 -8.70 1.55 -5.57
CA ALA A 24 -8.31 2.34 -6.73
C ALA A 24 -6.81 2.20 -7.06
N GLY A 25 -6.06 1.42 -6.28
CA GLY A 25 -4.61 1.28 -6.42
C GLY A 25 -3.81 2.41 -5.78
N ILE A 26 -4.46 3.31 -5.02
CA ILE A 26 -3.77 4.38 -4.29
C ILE A 26 -3.07 3.79 -3.07
N ALA A 27 -1.82 4.18 -2.86
CA ALA A 27 -1.09 3.81 -1.65
C ALA A 27 -1.68 4.55 -0.43
N ARG A 28 -2.21 3.79 0.53
CA ARG A 28 -2.72 4.27 1.81
C ARG A 28 -1.87 3.72 2.93
N GLY A 29 -1.68 4.48 4.01
CA GLY A 29 -0.80 4.04 5.08
C GLY A 29 -0.44 5.14 6.06
N LYS A 30 0.66 4.92 6.77
CA LYS A 30 1.23 5.91 7.68
C LYS A 30 2.75 5.91 7.63
N ILE A 31 3.32 7.06 7.93
CA ILE A 31 4.76 7.24 8.15
C ILE A 31 5.02 7.10 9.65
N MET A 32 6.07 6.37 10.02
CA MET A 32 6.46 6.21 11.41
C MET A 32 7.97 6.03 11.58
N PRO A 33 8.53 6.34 12.77
CA PRO A 33 9.95 6.14 13.03
C PRO A 33 10.37 4.68 12.85
N ALA A 34 11.52 4.46 12.22
CA ALA A 34 12.06 3.13 11.92
C ALA A 34 12.27 2.27 13.19
N GLN A 35 12.66 2.90 14.30
CA GLN A 35 12.78 2.22 15.59
C GLN A 35 11.42 1.68 16.06
N LYS A 36 10.38 2.52 16.03
CA LYS A 36 9.03 2.10 16.43
C LYS A 36 8.51 0.99 15.54
N PHE A 37 8.73 1.10 14.22
CA PHE A 37 8.36 0.05 13.28
C PHE A 37 9.09 -1.27 13.54
N ALA A 38 10.37 -1.21 13.94
CA ALA A 38 11.14 -2.40 14.27
C ALA A 38 10.65 -3.07 15.56
N GLU A 39 10.17 -2.30 16.54
CA GLU A 39 9.66 -2.79 17.83
C GLU A 39 8.21 -3.29 17.75
N ASP A 40 7.38 -2.66 16.90
CA ASP A 40 5.95 -3.00 16.74
C ASP A 40 5.76 -4.36 16.04
N GLY A 41 4.99 -5.25 16.68
CA GLY A 41 4.59 -6.56 16.13
C GLY A 41 3.48 -6.51 15.07
N GLY A 42 3.06 -5.31 14.68
CA GLY A 42 2.00 -5.08 13.70
C GLY A 42 1.44 -3.67 13.82
N MET A 43 1.02 -3.12 12.68
CA MET A 43 0.41 -1.80 12.59
C MET A 43 -1.11 -1.93 12.46
N ARG A 44 -1.89 -0.91 12.87
CA ARG A 44 -3.33 -0.85 12.63
C ARG A 44 -3.74 0.31 11.73
N LEU A 45 -4.79 0.08 10.95
CA LEU A 45 -5.55 1.05 10.17
C LEU A 45 -7.04 0.70 10.31
N PRO A 46 -7.97 1.66 10.11
CA PRO A 46 -9.39 1.31 10.00
C PRO A 46 -9.64 0.57 8.68
N GLU A 47 -10.54 -0.43 8.67
CA GLU A 47 -10.89 -1.16 7.44
C GLU A 47 -11.55 -0.28 6.37
N SER A 48 -12.14 0.85 6.77
CA SER A 48 -12.75 1.84 5.89
C SER A 48 -11.77 2.43 4.87
N VAL A 49 -10.45 2.30 5.08
CA VAL A 49 -9.42 2.71 4.12
C VAL A 49 -9.60 2.10 2.73
N PHE A 50 -10.23 0.92 2.64
CA PHE A 50 -10.52 0.28 1.35
C PHE A 50 -11.75 0.86 0.62
N LEU A 51 -12.59 1.61 1.33
CA LEU A 51 -13.80 2.22 0.77
C LEU A 51 -13.62 3.71 0.48
N GLN A 52 -12.48 4.29 0.86
CA GLN A 52 -12.19 5.68 0.58
C GLN A 52 -12.07 5.90 -0.94
N THR A 53 -12.82 6.86 -1.47
CA THR A 53 -12.76 7.24 -2.88
C THR A 53 -11.46 7.97 -3.20
N VAL A 54 -11.19 8.14 -4.50
CA VAL A 54 -10.03 8.91 -4.98
C VAL A 54 -10.09 10.38 -4.56
N THR A 55 -11.29 10.93 -4.34
CA THR A 55 -11.51 12.31 -3.85
C THR A 55 -11.42 12.43 -2.33
N GLY A 56 -11.31 11.31 -1.62
CA GLY A 56 -11.25 11.26 -0.15
C GLY A 56 -12.59 11.07 0.54
N ASP A 57 -13.68 11.02 -0.21
CA ASP A 57 -15.04 10.74 0.27
C ASP A 57 -15.25 9.23 0.53
N TYR A 58 -16.46 8.87 0.94
CA TYR A 58 -16.89 7.49 1.13
C TYR A 58 -18.23 7.24 0.41
N PRO A 59 -18.46 6.02 -0.13
CA PRO A 59 -19.76 5.63 -0.63
C PRO A 59 -20.86 5.81 0.43
N PRO A 60 -22.10 6.16 0.04
CA PRO A 60 -23.20 6.34 0.98
C PRO A 60 -23.66 5.01 1.63
N ASP A 61 -23.36 3.87 0.99
CA ASP A 61 -23.67 2.54 1.51
C ASP A 61 -22.39 1.71 1.60
N THR A 62 -21.97 1.42 2.83
CA THR A 62 -20.77 0.63 3.15
C THR A 62 -21.11 -0.64 3.93
N GLY A 63 -22.39 -0.88 4.25
CA GLY A 63 -22.82 -1.86 5.25
C GLY A 63 -22.56 -3.32 4.86
N GLU A 64 -22.50 -3.62 3.57
CA GLU A 64 -22.15 -4.96 3.08
C GLU A 64 -20.62 -5.17 2.98
N ALA A 65 -19.87 -4.08 2.84
CA ALA A 65 -18.43 -4.15 2.59
C ALA A 65 -17.61 -4.16 3.87
N MET A 66 -18.06 -3.50 4.94
CA MET A 66 -17.32 -3.38 6.20
C MET A 66 -18.21 -3.55 7.43
N SER A 67 -17.60 -3.76 8.59
CA SER A 67 -18.30 -3.76 9.86
C SER A 67 -18.90 -2.37 10.14
N PRO A 68 -20.17 -2.28 10.59
CA PRO A 68 -20.74 -1.02 11.08
C PRO A 68 -19.96 -0.37 12.23
N ALA A 69 -19.09 -1.15 12.90
CA ALA A 69 -18.25 -0.66 13.99
C ALA A 69 -16.90 -0.07 13.52
N GLU A 70 -16.64 -0.05 12.21
CA GLU A 70 -15.38 0.41 11.61
C GLU A 70 -14.15 -0.19 12.29
N ILE A 71 -14.03 -1.52 12.22
CA ILE A 71 -13.01 -2.21 12.99
C ILE A 71 -11.60 -1.96 12.43
N ASP A 72 -10.62 -1.99 13.32
CA ASP A 72 -9.21 -1.95 12.96
C ASP A 72 -8.78 -3.26 12.28
N ILE A 73 -8.00 -3.11 11.21
CA ILE A 73 -7.23 -4.18 10.59
C ILE A 73 -5.78 -4.13 11.06
N VAL A 74 -5.16 -5.30 11.15
CA VAL A 74 -3.76 -5.51 11.48
C VAL A 74 -2.96 -5.66 10.19
N LEU A 75 -1.94 -4.83 10.04
CA LEU A 75 -1.02 -4.82 8.93
C LEU A 75 0.27 -5.57 9.27
N ARG A 76 0.65 -6.49 8.39
CA ARG A 76 1.90 -7.27 8.48
C ARG A 76 2.77 -6.97 7.28
N ALA A 77 3.98 -6.49 7.56
CA ALA A 77 4.94 -6.11 6.54
C ALA A 77 5.36 -7.32 5.68
N ASP A 78 5.48 -7.13 4.37
CA ASP A 78 6.13 -8.09 3.47
C ASP A 78 7.61 -7.71 3.31
N PRO A 79 8.55 -8.47 3.92
CA PRO A 79 9.97 -8.13 3.88
C PRO A 79 10.56 -8.02 2.48
N LYS A 80 9.99 -8.71 1.49
CA LYS A 80 10.48 -8.69 0.11
C LYS A 80 10.24 -7.35 -0.59
N THR A 81 9.33 -6.54 -0.04
CA THR A 81 8.88 -5.29 -0.64
C THR A 81 9.59 -4.05 -0.10
N VAL A 82 10.47 -4.21 0.90
CA VAL A 82 11.18 -3.06 1.48
C VAL A 82 12.07 -2.37 0.44
N ARG A 83 11.89 -1.07 0.24
CA ARG A 83 12.68 -0.25 -0.70
C ARG A 83 13.00 1.11 -0.07
N ARG A 84 14.12 1.72 -0.45
CA ARG A 84 14.39 3.13 -0.11
C ARG A 84 13.50 4.03 -0.94
N VAL A 85 13.06 5.15 -0.36
CA VAL A 85 12.36 6.22 -1.06
C VAL A 85 13.39 7.28 -1.45
N PRO A 86 13.89 7.31 -2.70
CA PRO A 86 15.09 8.08 -3.05
C PRO A 86 14.85 9.60 -3.11
N TRP A 87 13.59 10.04 -3.17
CA TRP A 87 13.20 11.45 -3.20
C TRP A 87 12.77 11.99 -1.82
N ALA A 88 12.72 11.15 -0.78
CA ALA A 88 12.37 11.60 0.57
C ALA A 88 13.49 12.50 1.13
N ALA A 89 13.10 13.54 1.88
CA ALA A 89 14.04 14.47 2.50
C ALA A 89 14.85 13.79 3.62
N GLU A 90 14.16 12.97 4.42
CA GLU A 90 14.78 12.13 5.44
C GLU A 90 15.07 10.72 4.88
N PRO A 91 16.02 9.96 5.47
CA PRO A 91 16.24 8.56 5.11
C PRO A 91 15.00 7.68 5.34
N THR A 92 14.19 7.53 4.30
CA THR A 92 12.90 6.81 4.38
C THR A 92 12.92 5.48 3.60
N ALA A 93 12.31 4.45 4.18
CA ALA A 93 11.99 3.21 3.49
C ALA A 93 10.48 3.02 3.35
N GLN A 94 10.04 2.44 2.25
CA GLN A 94 8.65 2.06 2.02
C GLN A 94 8.52 0.54 2.09
N VAL A 95 7.46 0.06 2.73
CA VAL A 95 7.15 -1.37 2.88
C VAL A 95 5.67 -1.62 2.63
N ILE A 96 5.36 -2.58 1.77
CA ILE A 96 3.98 -3.00 1.49
C ILE A 96 3.54 -4.03 2.54
N HIS A 97 2.30 -3.92 3.00
CA HIS A 97 1.73 -4.80 4.01
C HIS A 97 0.59 -5.66 3.47
N ASP A 98 0.41 -6.84 4.06
CA ASP A 98 -0.80 -7.63 3.94
C ASP A 98 -1.72 -7.35 5.15
N CYS A 99 -3.04 -7.43 4.93
CA CYS A 99 -4.06 -6.99 5.87
C CYS A 99 -4.80 -8.16 6.50
N PHE A 100 -4.97 -8.13 7.82
CA PHE A 100 -5.62 -9.16 8.61
C PHE A 100 -6.63 -8.53 9.58
N TYR A 101 -7.69 -9.26 9.91
CA TYR A 101 -8.51 -8.96 11.07
C TYR A 101 -7.79 -9.38 12.35
N SER A 102 -8.29 -8.91 13.51
CA SER A 102 -7.72 -9.23 14.83
C SER A 102 -7.71 -10.73 15.14
N ASP A 103 -8.65 -11.49 14.58
CA ASP A 103 -8.72 -12.96 14.66
C ASP A 103 -7.74 -13.70 13.73
N GLY A 104 -6.96 -12.96 12.93
CA GLY A 104 -5.97 -13.50 12.01
C GLY A 104 -6.52 -13.91 10.64
N ARG A 105 -7.83 -13.78 10.38
CA ARG A 105 -8.38 -13.91 9.02
C ARG A 105 -7.83 -12.80 8.13
N ARG A 106 -7.63 -13.08 6.84
CA ARG A 106 -7.23 -12.05 5.87
C ARG A 106 -8.41 -11.11 5.61
N VAL A 107 -8.12 -9.84 5.33
CA VAL A 107 -9.13 -8.90 4.85
C VAL A 107 -9.45 -9.25 3.40
N SER A 108 -10.67 -9.69 3.14
CA SER A 108 -11.08 -10.29 1.85
C SER A 108 -10.98 -9.31 0.69
N MET A 109 -11.33 -8.04 0.92
CA MET A 109 -11.32 -6.98 -0.09
C MET A 109 -9.92 -6.40 -0.39
N ALA A 110 -8.91 -6.70 0.44
CA ALA A 110 -7.57 -6.14 0.24
C ALA A 110 -7.00 -6.60 -1.13
N PRO A 111 -6.58 -5.69 -2.02
CA PRO A 111 -6.17 -6.06 -3.39
C PRO A 111 -5.06 -7.11 -3.45
N ARG A 112 -4.09 -7.06 -2.52
CA ARG A 112 -3.02 -8.07 -2.44
C ARG A 112 -3.55 -9.45 -2.05
N HIS A 113 -4.60 -9.52 -1.23
CA HIS A 113 -5.23 -10.79 -0.92
C HIS A 113 -6.01 -11.34 -2.11
N VAL A 114 -6.75 -10.48 -2.82
CA VAL A 114 -7.42 -10.86 -4.07
C VAL A 114 -6.42 -11.43 -5.08
N LEU A 115 -5.27 -10.78 -5.27
CA LEU A 115 -4.20 -11.28 -6.14
C LEU A 115 -3.67 -12.64 -5.67
N ARG A 116 -3.43 -12.82 -4.36
CA ARG A 116 -2.98 -14.11 -3.81
C ARG A 116 -3.99 -15.23 -4.10
N ASN A 117 -5.29 -14.97 -3.97
CA ASN A 117 -6.32 -15.95 -4.29
C ASN A 117 -6.28 -16.35 -5.78
N VAL A 118 -6.09 -15.38 -6.68
CA VAL A 118 -5.93 -15.65 -8.12
C VAL A 118 -4.68 -16.50 -8.38
N LEU A 119 -3.54 -16.18 -7.75
CA LEU A 119 -2.31 -16.95 -7.88
C LEU A 119 -2.46 -18.39 -7.35
N GLU A 120 -3.20 -18.59 -6.26
CA GLU A 120 -3.52 -19.91 -5.73
C GLU A 120 -4.35 -20.75 -6.74
N LEU A 121 -5.27 -20.12 -7.47
CA LEU A 121 -6.03 -20.78 -8.54
C LEU A 121 -5.15 -21.20 -9.73
N TYR A 122 -4.15 -20.41 -10.10
CA TYR A 122 -3.15 -20.79 -11.09
C TYR A 122 -2.31 -21.98 -10.60
N ALA A 123 -1.84 -21.92 -9.35
CA ALA A 123 -1.01 -22.96 -8.75
C ALA A 123 -1.73 -24.32 -8.67
N GLN A 124 -3.05 -24.34 -8.42
CA GLN A 124 -3.86 -25.57 -8.44
C GLN A 124 -3.86 -26.29 -9.80
N ARG A 125 -3.56 -25.57 -10.88
CA ARG A 125 -3.42 -26.12 -12.24
C ARG A 125 -1.97 -26.41 -12.62
N GLY A 126 -1.02 -26.19 -11.70
CA GLY A 126 0.41 -26.27 -11.98
C GLY A 126 0.91 -25.14 -12.87
N TRP A 127 0.22 -24.00 -12.91
CA TRP A 127 0.58 -22.84 -13.74
C TRP A 127 1.30 -21.77 -12.92
N GLU A 128 2.27 -21.13 -13.56
CA GLU A 128 2.98 -19.96 -13.03
C GLU A 128 2.72 -18.76 -13.95
N PRO A 129 1.80 -17.84 -13.59
CA PRO A 129 1.48 -16.71 -14.43
C PRO A 129 2.62 -15.69 -14.43
N VAL A 130 3.02 -15.24 -15.62
CA VAL A 130 4.00 -14.17 -15.82
C VAL A 130 3.29 -12.94 -16.37
N VAL A 131 3.49 -11.79 -15.74
CA VAL A 131 2.93 -10.50 -16.19
C VAL A 131 4.04 -9.50 -16.40
N ALA A 132 3.92 -8.70 -17.46
CA ALA A 132 4.83 -7.60 -17.79
C ALA A 132 3.98 -6.39 -18.23
N PRO A 133 3.42 -5.61 -17.28
CA PRO A 133 2.64 -4.44 -17.63
C PRO A 133 3.55 -3.33 -18.17
N GLU A 134 3.13 -2.70 -19.28
CA GLU A 134 3.75 -1.49 -19.82
C GLU A 134 2.93 -0.28 -19.36
N LEU A 135 3.54 0.56 -18.52
CA LEU A 135 2.91 1.78 -18.00
C LEU A 135 3.41 2.98 -18.81
N GLU A 136 2.51 3.53 -19.62
CA GLU A 136 2.74 4.79 -20.32
C GLU A 136 2.37 5.98 -19.41
N PHE A 137 3.13 7.07 -19.49
CA PHE A 137 2.83 8.31 -18.78
C PHE A 137 3.23 9.53 -19.62
N TYR A 138 2.58 10.66 -19.35
CA TYR A 138 2.91 11.94 -19.98
C TYR A 138 3.66 12.83 -19.01
N LEU A 139 4.73 13.48 -19.49
CA LEU A 139 5.31 14.64 -18.82
C LEU A 139 4.59 15.89 -19.35
N VAL A 140 4.09 16.71 -18.44
CA VAL A 140 3.34 17.93 -18.76
C VAL A 140 3.87 19.10 -17.93
N GLU A 141 3.69 20.32 -18.43
CA GLU A 141 3.86 21.54 -17.64
C GLU A 141 2.94 21.49 -16.42
N GLN A 142 3.35 22.11 -15.30
CA GLN A 142 2.50 22.22 -14.12
C GLN A 142 1.19 22.93 -14.48
N ASN A 143 0.08 22.19 -14.43
CA ASN A 143 -1.24 22.77 -14.66
C ASN A 143 -1.75 23.47 -13.40
N LYS A 144 -1.84 24.79 -13.44
CA LYS A 144 -2.34 25.62 -12.33
C LYS A 144 -3.84 25.88 -12.41
N ASP A 145 -4.46 25.58 -13.55
CA ASP A 145 -5.88 25.86 -13.80
C ASP A 145 -6.49 24.71 -14.61
N ALA A 146 -7.37 23.96 -13.96
CA ALA A 146 -7.99 22.76 -14.54
C ALA A 146 -8.91 23.06 -15.73
N ASP A 147 -9.30 24.33 -15.95
CA ASP A 147 -10.13 24.74 -17.09
C ASP A 147 -9.35 24.79 -18.41
N TYR A 148 -8.01 24.78 -18.37
CA TYR A 148 -7.15 24.83 -19.56
C TYR A 148 -6.51 23.46 -19.88
N PRO A 149 -6.28 23.16 -21.17
CA PRO A 149 -5.66 21.90 -21.57
C PRO A 149 -4.21 21.78 -21.09
N LEU A 150 -3.78 20.54 -20.84
CA LEU A 150 -2.40 20.22 -20.50
C LEU A 150 -1.45 20.64 -21.62
N LYS A 151 -0.28 21.17 -21.24
CA LYS A 151 0.78 21.60 -22.16
C LYS A 151 2.04 20.75 -21.97
N PRO A 152 2.87 20.57 -23.00
CA PRO A 152 4.19 19.95 -22.85
C PRO A 152 5.09 20.75 -21.88
N PRO A 153 6.02 20.11 -21.16
CA PRO A 153 6.93 20.81 -20.25
C PRO A 153 7.90 21.71 -21.02
N VAL A 154 8.28 22.84 -20.42
CA VAL A 154 9.36 23.70 -20.92
C VAL A 154 10.69 23.12 -20.41
N GLY A 155 11.57 22.73 -21.34
CA GLY A 155 12.91 22.21 -21.03
C GLY A 155 13.87 23.29 -20.54
#